data_AF-A0A6J3A9L9-F1
#
_entry.id   AF-A0A6J3A9L9-F1
#
_cell.length_a   1.000
_cell.length_b   1.000
_cell.length_c   1.000
_cell.angle_alpha   90.00
_cell.angle_beta   90.00
_cell.angle_gamma   90.00
#
_symmetry.space_group_name_H-M   'P 1'
#
loop_
_entity.id
_entity.type
_entity.pdbx_description
1 polymer ?
#
loop_
_entity_poly.entity_id
_entity_poly.type
_entity_poly.pdbx_seq_one_letter_code
_entity_poly.pdbx_strand_id
1 'polypeptide(L)'
;METGTVDGPLTRRPSLASSWDADCGALAQRLHLTRADLGARDAHWEELLAPPDTSQDLVVLQRNLNSQDENPCFLYLRCDPGGGEEIVSIGILSSARNMEVYLGEEYCGTSRGKNVCNVLDDSEHEKITLYKNYLKLESSTHACKLKLLSFGERQCVFISKMVVHVRPVSTNSSASSPALGSRIDLERVQTIMESMGSKLSPGAQQLMNMVRFQQQNWIDIRKRD
;
A
#
# COMPACT_ATOMS: atom_id res chain seq x y z
N MET A 1 17.98 -34.26 -1.75
CA MET A 1 18.04 -33.36 -0.58
C MET A 1 16.99 -32.31 -0.80
N GLU A 2 15.82 -32.49 -0.18
CA GLU A 2 14.72 -31.53 -0.23
C GLU A 2 14.95 -30.49 0.86
N THR A 3 15.16 -29.23 0.49
CA THR A 3 15.22 -28.12 1.43
C THR A 3 13.79 -27.69 1.73
N GLY A 4 13.19 -28.27 2.76
CA GLY A 4 11.93 -27.80 3.32
C GLY A 4 12.11 -26.38 3.84
N THR A 5 11.47 -25.41 3.18
CA THR A 5 11.30 -24.06 3.68
C THR A 5 10.42 -24.15 4.92
N VAL A 6 11.04 -24.08 6.10
CA VAL A 6 10.33 -24.04 7.37
C VAL A 6 9.62 -22.69 7.43
N ASP A 7 8.30 -22.74 7.29
CA ASP A 7 7.39 -21.61 7.48
C ASP A 7 7.40 -21.26 8.98
N GLY A 8 8.37 -20.45 9.40
CA GLY A 8 8.53 -20.06 10.81
C GLY A 8 7.32 -19.26 11.30
N PRO A 9 7.01 -19.17 12.60
CA PRO A 9 5.88 -18.35 13.08
C PRO A 9 6.00 -16.90 12.58
N LEU A 10 4.87 -16.23 12.28
CA LEU A 10 4.84 -14.77 12.06
C LEU A 10 5.38 -14.10 13.33
N THR A 11 6.60 -13.57 13.28
CA THR A 11 7.36 -13.25 14.49
C THR A 11 6.77 -12.05 15.22
N ARG A 12 6.14 -11.07 14.52
CA ARG A 12 5.35 -9.97 15.09
C ARG A 12 4.28 -9.45 14.11
N ARG A 13 3.05 -9.22 14.60
CA ARG A 13 1.94 -8.68 13.80
C ARG A 13 2.20 -7.19 13.45
N PRO A 14 2.02 -6.75 12.19
CA PRO A 14 2.12 -5.34 11.82
C PRO A 14 1.11 -4.48 12.59
N SER A 15 1.44 -3.21 12.83
CA SER A 15 0.53 -2.23 13.40
C SER A 15 -0.29 -1.55 12.31
N LEU A 16 -1.58 -1.33 12.58
CA LEU A 16 -2.49 -0.56 11.75
C LEU A 16 -3.13 0.57 12.56
N ALA A 17 -2.97 1.81 12.11
CA ALA A 17 -3.57 3.00 12.73
C ALA A 17 -4.35 3.80 11.69
N SER A 18 -5.21 4.71 12.14
CA SER A 18 -5.97 5.63 11.26
C SER A 18 -5.77 7.08 11.69
N SER A 19 -5.90 8.01 10.73
CA SER A 19 -6.02 9.45 11.01
C SER A 19 -7.43 9.84 11.48
N TRP A 20 -8.42 8.96 11.32
CA TRP A 20 -9.80 9.15 11.75
C TRP A 20 -10.08 8.33 13.00
N ASP A 21 -11.06 8.77 13.78
CA ASP A 21 -11.39 8.18 15.07
C ASP A 21 -12.03 6.80 14.85
N ALA A 22 -11.62 5.81 15.64
CA ALA A 22 -12.12 4.45 15.59
C ALA A 22 -12.21 3.88 17.01
N ASP A 23 -13.11 2.93 17.21
CA ASP A 23 -13.16 2.19 18.47
C ASP A 23 -11.80 1.56 18.79
N CYS A 24 -11.38 1.70 20.04
CA CYS A 24 -10.02 1.34 20.46
C CYS A 24 -9.70 -0.12 20.10
N GLY A 25 -8.66 -0.32 19.29
CA GLY A 25 -8.19 -1.65 18.88
C GLY A 25 -9.07 -2.36 17.83
N ALA A 26 -10.25 -1.84 17.49
CA ALA A 26 -11.15 -2.48 16.54
C ALA A 26 -10.52 -2.61 15.14
N LEU A 27 -9.84 -1.56 14.68
CA LEU A 27 -9.15 -1.55 13.39
C LEU A 27 -8.02 -2.60 13.32
N ALA A 28 -7.24 -2.76 14.39
CA ALA A 28 -6.16 -3.74 14.44
C ALA A 28 -6.67 -5.19 14.37
N GLN A 29 -7.88 -5.46 14.86
CA GLN A 29 -8.52 -6.77 14.74
C GLN A 29 -8.84 -7.14 13.29
N ARG A 30 -9.10 -6.14 12.43
CA ARG A 30 -9.45 -6.31 11.01
C ARG A 30 -8.23 -6.51 10.09
N LEU A 31 -7.01 -6.49 10.64
CA LEU A 31 -5.77 -6.70 9.89
C LEU A 31 -5.42 -8.18 9.79
N HIS A 32 -5.44 -8.75 8.59
CA HIS A 32 -5.02 -10.11 8.30
C HIS A 32 -3.67 -10.10 7.59
N LEU A 33 -2.77 -10.97 8.03
CA LEU A 33 -1.45 -11.12 7.45
C LEU A 33 -1.37 -12.45 6.71
N THR A 34 -0.86 -12.42 5.50
CA THR A 34 -0.53 -13.62 4.73
C THR A 34 0.91 -13.51 4.26
N ARG A 35 1.64 -14.61 4.29
CA ARG A 35 2.93 -14.66 3.60
C ARG A 35 2.72 -14.83 2.11
N ALA A 36 3.45 -14.03 1.34
CA ALA A 36 3.55 -14.22 -0.09
C ALA A 36 4.44 -15.44 -0.33
N ASP A 37 3.84 -16.61 -0.50
CA ASP A 37 4.55 -17.75 -1.06
C ASP A 37 5.03 -17.40 -2.47
N LEU A 38 6.19 -17.91 -2.87
CA LEU A 38 6.82 -17.71 -4.19
C LEU A 38 5.93 -18.12 -5.41
N GLY A 39 4.67 -18.51 -5.20
CA GLY A 39 3.74 -18.93 -6.25
C GLY A 39 2.25 -18.59 -6.03
N ALA A 40 1.86 -17.78 -5.03
CA ALA A 40 0.44 -17.47 -4.80
C ALA A 40 -0.11 -16.55 -5.91
N ARG A 41 -0.98 -17.10 -6.77
CA ARG A 41 -1.66 -16.40 -7.88
C ARG A 41 -2.70 -15.40 -7.39
N ASP A 42 -2.95 -14.37 -8.19
CA ASP A 42 -3.94 -13.29 -7.98
C ASP A 42 -5.36 -13.74 -7.60
N ALA A 43 -5.73 -15.01 -7.83
CA ALA A 43 -7.01 -15.61 -7.41
C ALA A 43 -7.25 -15.57 -5.89
N HIS A 44 -6.19 -15.43 -5.09
CA HIS A 44 -6.26 -15.40 -3.63
C HIS A 44 -7.00 -14.16 -3.08
N TRP A 45 -7.00 -13.03 -3.80
CA TRP A 45 -7.58 -11.78 -3.28
C TRP A 45 -9.11 -11.76 -3.24
N GLU A 46 -9.76 -12.46 -4.15
CA GLU A 46 -11.23 -12.51 -4.18
C GLU A 46 -11.80 -13.26 -2.97
N GLU A 47 -11.11 -14.32 -2.54
CA GLU A 47 -11.45 -15.10 -1.34
C GLU A 47 -11.04 -14.37 -0.07
N LEU A 48 -9.80 -13.87 0.01
CA LEU A 48 -9.32 -13.13 1.17
C LEU A 48 -10.17 -11.89 1.49
N LEU A 49 -10.65 -11.20 0.46
CA LEU A 49 -11.51 -10.03 0.61
C LEU A 49 -13.00 -10.36 0.51
N ALA A 50 -13.40 -11.62 0.72
CA ALA A 50 -14.81 -12.01 0.68
C ALA A 50 -15.70 -11.07 1.54
N PRO A 51 -16.93 -10.77 1.10
CA PRO A 51 -17.83 -9.90 1.83
C PRO A 51 -18.07 -10.38 3.27
N PRO A 52 -18.37 -9.47 4.22
CA PRO A 52 -18.66 -9.84 5.59
C PRO A 52 -19.99 -10.61 5.68
N ASP A 53 -20.08 -11.48 6.68
CA ASP A 53 -21.31 -12.24 6.96
C ASP A 53 -22.39 -11.35 7.61
N THR A 54 -21.98 -10.33 8.38
CA THR A 54 -22.90 -9.39 9.06
C THR A 54 -22.40 -7.93 9.04
N SER A 55 -23.31 -6.97 9.25
CA SER A 55 -22.98 -5.54 9.36
C SER A 55 -22.17 -5.18 10.61
N GLN A 56 -22.27 -6.00 11.65
CA GLN A 56 -21.51 -5.87 12.89
C GLN A 56 -20.00 -6.17 12.69
N ASP A 57 -19.61 -6.72 11.53
CA ASP A 57 -18.22 -6.96 11.16
C ASP A 57 -17.50 -5.73 10.58
N LEU A 58 -18.13 -4.55 10.65
CA LEU A 58 -17.59 -3.31 10.14
C LEU A 58 -17.03 -2.45 11.27
N VAL A 59 -15.83 -1.93 11.05
CA VAL A 59 -15.25 -0.86 11.85
C VAL A 59 -15.59 0.47 11.21
N VAL A 60 -16.18 1.37 11.98
CA VAL A 60 -16.49 2.72 11.54
C VAL A 60 -15.32 3.64 11.90
N LEU A 61 -14.74 4.25 10.89
CA LEU A 61 -13.82 5.37 11.05
C LEU A 61 -14.61 6.65 10.95
N GLN A 62 -14.61 7.48 11.98
CA GLN A 62 -15.33 8.75 12.02
C GLN A 62 -14.35 9.91 11.85
N ARG A 63 -14.72 10.85 10.98
CA ARG A 63 -13.93 12.09 10.83
C ARG A 63 -14.04 12.90 12.11
N ASN A 64 -12.90 13.35 12.62
CA ASN A 64 -12.89 14.26 13.76
C ASN A 64 -13.39 15.64 13.31
N LEU A 65 -14.58 16.04 13.80
CA LEU A 65 -15.21 17.33 13.46
C LEU A 65 -14.55 18.52 14.17
N ASN A 66 -13.67 18.28 15.14
CA ASN A 66 -13.00 19.34 15.89
C ASN A 66 -11.77 19.90 15.15
N SER A 67 -11.30 19.24 14.10
CA SER A 67 -10.27 19.80 13.22
C SER A 67 -10.91 20.57 12.06
N GLN A 68 -10.57 21.85 11.90
CA GLN A 68 -11.00 22.67 10.75
C GLN A 68 -10.46 22.18 9.39
N ASP A 69 -9.59 21.18 9.40
CA ASP A 69 -8.91 20.68 8.23
C ASP A 69 -9.76 19.61 7.50
N GLU A 70 -9.80 19.69 6.18
CA GLU A 70 -10.40 18.70 5.26
C GLU A 70 -9.49 17.47 5.16
N ASN A 71 -9.18 16.87 6.31
CA ASN A 71 -8.19 15.83 6.40
C ASN A 71 -8.71 14.51 5.80
N PRO A 72 -8.04 13.98 4.75
CA PRO A 72 -8.39 12.70 4.18
C PRO A 72 -8.33 11.57 5.22
N CYS A 73 -9.12 10.52 4.99
CA CYS A 73 -9.04 9.30 5.80
C CYS A 73 -7.78 8.52 5.41
N PHE A 74 -6.76 8.57 6.27
CA PHE A 74 -5.52 7.81 6.11
C PHE A 74 -5.50 6.58 7.01
N LEU A 75 -4.88 5.52 6.50
CA LEU A 75 -4.45 4.36 7.28
C LEU A 75 -2.92 4.27 7.25
N TYR A 76 -2.31 3.95 8.37
CA TYR A 76 -0.87 3.78 8.52
C TYR A 76 -0.58 2.33 8.87
N LEU A 77 0.08 1.64 7.95
CA LEU A 77 0.49 0.25 8.13
C LEU A 77 2.00 0.21 8.34
N ARG A 78 2.45 -0.50 9.37
CA ARG A 78 3.86 -0.63 9.70
C ARG A 78 4.19 -2.02 10.24
N CYS A 79 5.12 -2.69 9.59
CA CYS A 79 5.79 -3.90 10.10
C CYS A 79 6.88 -3.50 11.10
N ASP A 80 7.22 -4.44 11.99
CA ASP A 80 8.38 -4.28 12.86
C ASP A 80 9.67 -4.34 12.01
N PRO A 81 10.51 -3.29 12.01
CA PRO A 81 11.80 -3.32 11.31
C PRO A 81 12.72 -4.47 11.78
N GLY A 82 12.59 -4.92 13.03
CA GLY A 82 13.32 -6.08 13.56
C GLY A 82 12.65 -7.43 13.27
N GLY A 83 11.44 -7.42 12.68
CA GLY A 83 10.66 -8.63 12.37
C GLY A 83 11.11 -9.36 11.10
N GLY A 84 11.94 -8.72 10.27
CA GLY A 84 12.45 -9.32 9.04
C GLY A 84 11.39 -9.58 7.97
N GLU A 85 10.27 -8.86 8.00
CA GLU A 85 9.18 -8.97 7.02
C GLU A 85 8.90 -7.60 6.36
N GLU A 86 8.67 -7.62 5.05
CA GLU A 86 8.30 -6.45 4.25
C GLU A 86 6.97 -6.67 3.53
N ILE A 87 6.16 -5.62 3.49
CA ILE A 87 4.89 -5.54 2.77
C ILE A 87 5.19 -5.55 1.27
N VAL A 88 4.50 -6.42 0.54
CA VAL A 88 4.60 -6.52 -0.92
C VAL A 88 3.32 -6.14 -1.63
N SER A 89 2.18 -6.31 -0.97
CA SER A 89 0.89 -5.97 -1.54
C SER A 89 -0.19 -5.89 -0.46
N ILE A 90 -1.23 -5.13 -0.76
CA ILE A 90 -2.25 -4.70 0.21
C ILE A 90 -3.62 -4.79 -0.44
N GLY A 91 -4.55 -5.40 0.28
CA GLY A 91 -5.98 -5.45 -0.06
C GLY A 91 -6.83 -4.89 1.07
N ILE A 92 -7.92 -4.20 0.72
CA ILE A 92 -8.89 -3.69 1.69
C ILE A 92 -10.31 -3.87 1.15
N LEU A 93 -11.22 -4.24 2.05
CA LEU A 93 -12.66 -4.22 1.83
C LEU A 93 -13.25 -3.07 2.67
N SER A 94 -13.69 -2.01 2.00
CA SER A 94 -14.19 -0.79 2.67
C SER A 94 -15.30 -0.09 1.89
N SER A 95 -15.94 0.90 2.48
CA SER A 95 -16.90 1.76 1.78
C SER A 95 -16.24 2.80 0.85
N ALA A 96 -14.92 2.95 0.91
CA ALA A 96 -14.16 3.82 0.03
C ALA A 96 -13.99 3.17 -1.34
N ARG A 97 -14.46 3.83 -2.40
CA ARG A 97 -14.36 3.29 -3.75
C ARG A 97 -12.93 3.30 -4.28
N ASN A 98 -12.11 4.27 -3.88
CA ASN A 98 -10.74 4.38 -4.35
C ASN A 98 -9.76 4.34 -3.17
N MET A 99 -8.59 3.75 -3.40
CA MET A 99 -7.51 3.68 -2.44
C MET A 99 -6.21 4.12 -3.13
N GLU A 100 -5.54 5.12 -2.57
CA GLU A 100 -4.17 5.50 -2.98
C GLU A 100 -3.18 4.97 -1.94
N VAL A 101 -2.00 4.53 -2.38
CA VAL A 101 -0.95 4.01 -1.50
C VAL A 101 0.33 4.81 -1.67
N TYR A 102 0.97 5.11 -0.55
CA TYR A 102 2.17 5.92 -0.46
C TYR A 102 3.26 5.25 0.37
N LEU A 103 4.52 5.46 -0.01
CA LEU A 103 5.72 5.14 0.77
C LEU A 103 6.32 6.44 1.28
N GLY A 104 6.08 6.74 2.56
CA GLY A 104 6.30 8.09 3.08
C GLY A 104 5.39 9.10 2.38
N GLU A 105 6.00 9.98 1.57
CA GLU A 105 5.28 10.97 0.75
C GLU A 105 5.26 10.61 -0.75
N GLU A 106 5.92 9.53 -1.15
CA GLU A 106 5.93 9.08 -2.54
C GLU A 106 4.66 8.32 -2.88
N TYR A 107 4.00 8.70 -3.97
CA TYR A 107 2.82 8.01 -4.49
C TYR A 107 3.21 6.73 -5.24
N CYS A 108 2.62 5.60 -4.88
CA CYS A 108 2.94 4.30 -5.45
C CYS A 108 1.86 3.75 -6.37
N GLY A 109 0.62 4.20 -6.23
CA GLY A 109 -0.47 3.75 -7.08
C GLY A 109 -1.85 4.00 -6.50
N THR A 110 -2.83 3.82 -7.36
CA THR A 110 -4.24 3.91 -7.02
C THR A 110 -4.94 2.63 -7.44
N SER A 111 -5.80 2.13 -6.57
CA SER A 111 -6.66 1.00 -6.83
C SER A 111 -8.10 1.49 -6.85
N ARG A 112 -8.79 1.25 -7.97
CA ARG A 112 -10.22 1.48 -8.09
C ARG A 112 -10.98 0.22 -7.69
N GLY A 113 -11.89 0.39 -6.75
CA GLY A 113 -12.55 -0.70 -6.07
C GLY A 113 -13.66 -1.33 -6.91
N LYS A 114 -13.72 -2.66 -6.87
CA LYS A 114 -14.81 -3.44 -7.45
C LYS A 114 -15.93 -3.56 -6.42
N ASN A 115 -17.15 -3.23 -6.82
CA ASN A 115 -18.34 -3.39 -5.98
C ASN A 115 -18.56 -4.87 -5.63
N VAL A 116 -18.86 -5.16 -4.36
CA VAL A 116 -19.04 -6.55 -3.90
C VAL A 116 -20.43 -6.78 -3.35
N CYS A 117 -20.83 -6.00 -2.37
CA CYS A 117 -22.08 -6.19 -1.67
C CYS A 117 -22.57 -4.86 -1.15
N ASN A 118 -23.84 -4.84 -0.77
CA ASN A 118 -24.36 -3.74 -0.01
C ASN A 118 -24.93 -4.30 1.29
N VAL A 119 -24.39 -3.83 2.39
CA VAL A 119 -24.74 -4.25 3.75
C VAL A 119 -25.83 -3.31 4.26
N LEU A 120 -26.87 -3.85 4.89
CA LEU A 120 -27.91 -3.05 5.56
C LEU A 120 -27.35 -2.55 6.90
N ASP A 121 -27.49 -1.26 7.15
CA ASP A 121 -27.37 -0.72 8.51
C ASP A 121 -28.71 -0.94 9.22
N ASP A 122 -28.68 -1.29 10.51
CA ASP A 122 -29.86 -1.63 11.33
C ASP A 122 -30.62 -0.37 11.82
N SER A 123 -30.15 0.82 11.42
CA SER A 123 -30.83 2.10 11.59
C SER A 123 -31.53 2.49 10.29
N GLU A 124 -32.71 3.12 10.36
CA GLU A 124 -33.73 3.10 9.29
C GLU A 124 -33.35 3.56 7.86
N HIS A 125 -32.13 4.01 7.52
CA HIS A 125 -31.77 4.39 6.15
C HIS A 125 -30.30 4.11 5.75
N GLU A 126 -30.13 3.85 4.44
CA GLU A 126 -28.89 3.83 3.62
C GLU A 126 -28.07 2.52 3.55
N LYS A 127 -28.16 1.85 2.40
CA LYS A 127 -27.33 0.70 2.00
C LYS A 127 -25.85 1.09 2.05
N ILE A 128 -25.04 0.40 2.86
CA ILE A 128 -23.58 0.60 2.87
C ILE A 128 -22.99 -0.23 1.73
N THR A 129 -22.43 0.45 0.74
CA THR A 129 -21.76 -0.23 -0.38
C THR A 129 -20.31 -0.51 -0.04
N LEU A 130 -19.85 -1.75 -0.20
CA LEU A 130 -18.44 -2.12 0.00
C LEU A 130 -17.73 -2.41 -1.32
N TYR A 131 -16.46 -2.02 -1.36
CA TYR A 131 -15.55 -2.18 -2.50
C TYR A 131 -14.30 -2.95 -2.09
N LYS A 132 -13.89 -3.87 -2.96
CA LYS A 132 -12.58 -4.54 -2.92
C LYS A 132 -11.56 -3.68 -3.63
N ASN A 133 -10.57 -3.21 -2.90
CA ASN A 133 -9.39 -2.56 -3.46
C ASN A 133 -8.17 -3.45 -3.19
N TYR A 134 -7.29 -3.57 -4.18
CA TYR A 134 -6.04 -4.30 -4.09
C TYR A 134 -4.94 -3.55 -4.85
N LEU A 135 -3.74 -3.47 -4.28
CA LEU A 135 -2.56 -2.92 -4.91
C LEU A 135 -1.32 -3.77 -4.60
N LYS A 136 -0.59 -4.16 -5.65
CA LYS A 136 0.76 -4.73 -5.54
C LYS A 136 1.79 -3.60 -5.57
N LEU A 137 2.71 -3.60 -4.62
CA LEU A 137 3.78 -2.61 -4.56
C LEU A 137 4.90 -3.00 -5.55
N GLU A 138 5.48 -2.00 -6.21
CA GLU A 138 6.64 -2.20 -7.07
C GLU A 138 7.90 -2.54 -6.27
N SER A 139 8.01 -1.98 -5.07
CA SER A 139 9.09 -2.22 -4.11
C SER A 139 8.49 -2.61 -2.76
N SER A 140 9.10 -3.58 -2.09
CA SER A 140 8.68 -3.99 -0.75
C SER A 140 9.05 -2.93 0.29
N THR A 141 8.30 -2.86 1.40
CA THR A 141 8.49 -1.84 2.43
C THR A 141 8.17 -2.34 3.84
N HIS A 142 8.73 -1.70 4.86
CA HIS A 142 8.27 -1.91 6.24
C HIS A 142 7.09 -1.02 6.63
N ALA A 143 6.78 0.04 5.89
CA ALA A 143 5.67 0.92 6.20
C ALA A 143 5.06 1.57 4.95
N CYS A 144 3.75 1.76 4.97
CA CYS A 144 3.03 2.50 3.93
C CYS A 144 1.84 3.26 4.51
N LYS A 145 1.44 4.30 3.80
CA LYS A 145 0.28 5.15 4.10
C LYS A 145 -0.78 4.91 3.01
N LEU A 146 -2.00 4.60 3.40
CA LEU A 146 -3.13 4.44 2.49
C LEU A 146 -4.05 5.64 2.64
N LYS A 147 -4.52 6.21 1.55
CA LYS A 147 -5.55 7.24 1.53
C LYS A 147 -6.84 6.66 0.98
N LEU A 148 -7.88 6.63 1.79
CA LEU A 148 -9.21 6.19 1.39
C LEU A 148 -9.96 7.37 0.77
N LEU A 149 -10.63 7.12 -0.35
CA LEU A 149 -11.26 8.14 -1.18
C LEU A 149 -12.62 7.69 -1.70
N SER A 150 -13.42 8.67 -2.14
CA SER A 150 -14.67 8.43 -2.86
C SER A 150 -15.68 7.57 -2.08
N PHE A 151 -15.93 7.94 -0.84
CA PHE A 151 -16.95 7.36 0.05
C PHE A 151 -18.17 8.29 0.26
N GLY A 152 -18.36 9.24 -0.66
CA GLY A 152 -19.48 10.19 -0.65
C GLY A 152 -19.28 11.35 0.32
N GLU A 153 -20.38 12.02 0.68
CA GLU A 153 -20.42 13.11 1.67
C GLU A 153 -20.45 12.60 3.13
N ARG A 154 -20.26 11.28 3.30
CA ARG A 154 -20.31 10.63 4.61
C ARG A 154 -19.13 11.10 5.45
N GLN A 155 -19.41 11.43 6.71
CA GLN A 155 -18.40 11.76 7.73
C GLN A 155 -17.77 10.50 8.34
N CYS A 156 -17.91 9.36 7.67
CA CYS A 156 -17.37 8.10 8.12
C CYS A 156 -16.98 7.17 6.96
N VAL A 157 -16.04 6.28 7.24
CA VAL A 157 -15.63 5.18 6.35
C VAL A 157 -15.80 3.86 7.07
N PHE A 158 -16.43 2.89 6.42
CA PHE A 158 -16.61 1.54 6.96
C PHE A 158 -15.51 0.63 6.44
N ILE A 159 -14.85 -0.09 7.34
CA ILE A 159 -13.80 -1.07 7.02
C ILE A 159 -14.23 -2.45 7.52
N SER A 160 -14.33 -3.42 6.60
CA SER A 160 -14.62 -4.80 6.96
C SER A 160 -13.35 -5.59 7.26
N LYS A 161 -12.34 -5.48 6.40
CA LYS A 161 -11.08 -6.22 6.52
C LYS A 161 -9.98 -5.57 5.72
N MET A 162 -8.76 -5.72 6.19
CA MET A 162 -7.54 -5.37 5.49
C MET A 162 -6.63 -6.58 5.46
N VAL A 163 -6.13 -6.94 4.29
CA VAL A 163 -5.25 -8.08 4.10
C VAL A 163 -3.93 -7.58 3.55
N VAL A 164 -2.84 -7.98 4.20
CA VAL A 164 -1.49 -7.56 3.86
C VAL A 164 -0.71 -8.80 3.52
N HIS A 165 -0.08 -8.81 2.34
CA HIS A 165 0.91 -9.80 2.02
C HIS A 165 2.28 -9.29 2.39
N VAL A 166 3.01 -10.12 3.14
CA VAL A 166 4.40 -9.86 3.50
C VAL A 166 5.32 -10.92 2.95
N ARG A 167 6.57 -10.56 2.72
CA ARG A 167 7.65 -11.50 2.42
C ARG A 167 8.76 -11.37 3.46
N PRO A 168 9.49 -12.46 3.76
CA PRO A 168 10.72 -12.35 4.53
C PRO A 168 11.76 -11.50 3.80
N VAL A 169 12.50 -10.70 4.55
CA VAL A 169 13.67 -9.96 4.07
C VAL A 169 14.79 -10.98 3.86
N SER A 170 15.14 -11.20 2.60
CA SER A 170 16.36 -11.94 2.26
C SER A 170 17.57 -11.13 2.74
N THR A 171 18.42 -11.74 3.56
CA THR A 171 19.69 -11.15 4.04
C THR A 171 20.68 -10.79 2.92
N ASN A 172 20.33 -11.02 1.66
CA ASN A 172 21.17 -10.77 0.49
C ASN A 172 20.78 -9.54 -0.32
N SER A 173 19.82 -8.70 0.11
CA SER A 173 19.59 -7.41 -0.54
C SER A 173 20.10 -6.26 0.31
N SER A 174 21.37 -5.91 0.15
CA SER A 174 21.81 -4.53 0.27
C SER A 174 21.22 -3.71 -0.89
N ALA A 175 19.89 -3.59 -0.94
CA ALA A 175 19.26 -2.55 -1.74
C ALA A 175 19.04 -1.39 -0.77
N SER A 176 20.00 -0.48 -0.77
CA SER A 176 19.88 0.83 -0.13
C SER A 176 18.48 1.37 -0.36
N SER A 177 17.74 1.58 0.72
CA SER A 177 16.50 2.36 0.68
C SER A 177 16.80 3.66 -0.05
N PRO A 178 16.04 4.05 -1.09
CA PRO A 178 16.20 5.37 -1.65
C PRO A 178 15.69 6.34 -0.58
N ALA A 179 16.63 6.97 0.14
CA ALA A 179 16.30 8.06 1.04
C ALA A 179 15.52 9.12 0.24
N LEU A 180 14.49 9.71 0.86
CA LEU A 180 13.72 10.82 0.31
C LEU A 180 14.67 11.82 -0.39
N GLY A 181 14.59 11.89 -1.72
CA GLY A 181 15.58 12.58 -2.58
C GLY A 181 16.34 11.67 -3.56
N SER A 182 15.93 10.41 -3.71
CA SER A 182 16.61 9.46 -4.59
C SER A 182 16.58 9.91 -6.05
N ARG A 183 17.78 10.15 -6.57
CA ARG A 183 18.07 10.34 -7.99
C ARG A 183 17.40 9.24 -8.80
N ILE A 184 16.82 9.62 -9.94
CA ILE A 184 16.35 8.67 -10.94
C ILE A 184 17.51 7.75 -11.29
N ASP A 185 17.35 6.45 -11.04
CA ASP A 185 18.31 5.42 -11.42
C ASP A 185 18.23 5.23 -12.94
N LEU A 186 19.08 5.98 -13.63
CA LEU A 186 19.16 5.99 -15.09
C LEU A 186 19.63 4.65 -15.66
N GLU A 187 20.31 3.82 -14.87
CA GLU A 187 20.71 2.47 -15.29
C GLU A 187 19.49 1.54 -15.29
N ARG A 188 18.68 1.58 -14.23
CA ARG A 188 17.42 0.83 -14.17
C ARG A 188 16.45 1.24 -15.27
N VAL A 189 16.32 2.54 -15.56
CA VAL A 189 15.50 3.04 -16.67
C VAL A 189 16.02 2.52 -18.01
N GLN A 190 17.34 2.46 -18.19
CA GLN A 190 17.97 1.95 -19.39
C GLN A 190 17.74 0.43 -19.56
N THR A 191 17.82 -0.36 -18.48
CA THR A 191 17.49 -1.80 -18.52
C THR A 191 16.03 -2.04 -18.90
N ILE A 192 15.09 -1.26 -18.35
CA ILE A 192 13.66 -1.37 -18.68
C ILE A 192 13.45 -1.02 -20.16
N MET A 193 14.08 0.05 -20.63
CA MET A 193 14.03 0.47 -22.05
C MET A 193 14.58 -0.61 -22.99
N GLU A 194 15.70 -1.24 -22.64
CA GLU A 194 16.29 -2.35 -23.40
C GLU A 194 15.36 -3.58 -23.43
N SER A 195 14.68 -3.87 -22.31
CA SER A 195 13.72 -4.98 -22.22
C SER A 195 12.43 -4.77 -23.03
N MET A 196 12.04 -3.51 -23.27
CA MET A 196 10.84 -3.16 -24.06
C MET A 196 11.12 -3.07 -25.58
N GLY A 197 12.36 -3.30 -26.03
CA GLY A 197 12.73 -3.42 -27.44
C GLY A 197 12.51 -2.15 -28.28
N SER A 198 12.23 -1.02 -27.64
CA SER A 198 11.84 0.24 -28.29
C SER A 198 12.90 1.31 -28.03
N LYS A 199 13.36 1.96 -29.10
CA LYS A 199 14.28 3.10 -28.99
C LYS A 199 13.50 4.32 -28.53
N LEU A 200 14.06 5.09 -27.59
CA LEU A 200 13.48 6.38 -27.19
C LEU A 200 13.33 7.29 -28.40
N SER A 201 12.29 8.11 -28.37
CA SER A 201 12.18 9.22 -29.31
C SER A 201 13.37 10.17 -29.10
N PRO A 202 13.79 10.93 -30.13
CA PRO A 202 14.86 11.91 -30.00
C PRO A 202 14.65 12.89 -28.84
N GLY A 203 13.40 13.32 -28.61
CA GLY A 203 13.03 14.18 -27.49
C GLY A 203 13.18 13.50 -26.12
N ALA A 204 12.75 12.25 -25.98
CA ALA A 204 12.90 11.51 -24.72
C ALA A 204 14.38 11.21 -24.41
N GLN A 205 15.21 10.95 -25.42
CA GLN A 205 16.65 10.79 -25.26
C GLN A 205 17.32 12.09 -24.77
N GLN A 206 16.88 13.24 -25.28
CA GLN A 206 17.38 14.55 -24.85
C GLN A 206 17.02 14.84 -23.38
N LEU A 207 15.78 14.51 -22.96
CA LEU A 207 15.37 14.63 -21.56
C LEU A 207 16.19 13.73 -20.64
N MET A 208 16.42 12.47 -21.03
CA MET A 208 17.30 11.56 -20.29
C MET A 208 18.71 12.15 -20.11
N ASN A 209 19.30 12.67 -21.19
CA ASN A 209 20.62 13.31 -21.14
C ASN A 209 20.64 14.55 -20.23
N MET A 210 19.58 15.36 -20.26
CA MET A 210 19.44 16.52 -19.38
C MET A 210 19.37 16.12 -17.90
N VAL A 211 18.60 15.07 -17.57
CA VAL A 211 18.54 14.53 -16.21
C VAL A 211 19.91 13.99 -15.77
N ARG A 212 20.65 13.29 -16.65
CA ARG A 212 22.02 12.83 -16.35
C ARG A 212 22.94 14.00 -15.99
N PHE A 213 22.88 15.08 -16.76
CA PHE A 213 23.70 16.26 -16.56
C PHE A 213 23.38 16.99 -15.25
N GLN A 214 22.10 17.16 -14.93
CA GLN A 214 21.67 17.76 -13.66
C GLN A 214 22.12 16.93 -12.46
N GLN A 215 21.99 15.60 -12.56
CA GLN A 215 22.48 14.70 -11.53
C GLN A 215 24.00 14.81 -11.37
N GLN A 216 24.78 14.83 -12.45
CA GLN A 216 26.24 14.93 -12.36
C GLN A 216 26.68 16.25 -11.71
N ASN A 217 26.10 17.37 -12.11
CA ASN A 217 26.43 18.69 -11.54
C ASN A 217 26.11 18.77 -10.04
N TRP A 218 25.02 18.15 -9.59
CA TRP A 218 24.73 18.08 -8.15
C TRP A 218 25.74 17.24 -7.35
N ILE A 219 26.42 16.25 -7.96
CA ILE A 219 27.50 15.50 -7.28
C ILE A 219 28.72 16.39 -7.13
N ASP A 220 29.07 17.12 -8.19
CA ASP A 220 30.28 17.95 -8.22
C ASP A 220 30.19 19.19 -7.33
N ILE A 221 28.97 19.69 -7.05
CA ILE A 221 28.74 20.76 -6.07
C ILE A 221 28.99 20.26 -4.64
N ARG A 222 28.57 19.04 -4.30
CA ARG A 222 28.71 18.47 -2.94
C ARG A 222 30.13 17.99 -2.61
N LYS A 223 31.00 17.82 -3.61
CA LYS A 223 32.42 17.46 -3.43
C LYS A 223 33.33 18.67 -3.20
N ARG A 224 32.79 19.89 -3.23
CA ARG A 224 33.55 21.15 -3.19
C ARG A 224 33.44 21.89 -1.84
N ASP A 225 32.72 21.31 -0.89
CA ASP A 225 32.68 21.67 0.54
C ASP A 225 33.35 20.56 1.36
#